data_AF-A0AAW7QYN9-F1
#
_entry.id   AF-A0AAW7QYN9-F1
#
_cell.length_a   1.000
_cell.length_b   1.000
_cell.length_c   1.000
_cell.angle_alpha   90.00
_cell.angle_beta   90.00
_cell.angle_gamma   90.00
#
_symmetry.space_group_name_H-M   'P 1'
#
loop_
_entity.id
_entity.type
_entity.pdbx_description
1 polymer ?
#
loop_
_entity_poly.entity_id
_entity_poly.type
_entity_poly.pdbx_seq_one_letter_code
_entity_poly.pdbx_strand_id
1 'polypeptide(L)'
;MKHYLPACVLASALLLTGCATTSPWSGVPSQERQQWTTIGMNAYAAKQLRTNGFGPKDVKPWVQYGITSPQVIISWYRAGFSAEQTSKWLEKGLTLREAIDLTT
;
A
#
# COMPACT_ATOMS: atom_id res chain seq x y z
N MET A 1 9.28 60.54 39.25
CA MET A 1 10.30 59.53 38.91
C MET A 1 9.58 58.17 38.95
N LYS A 2 9.05 57.58 37.86
CA LYS A 2 9.74 56.86 36.75
C LYS A 2 10.86 56.00 37.32
N HIS A 3 10.91 54.66 37.30
CA HIS A 3 10.16 53.51 36.78
C HIS A 3 10.60 52.31 37.71
N TYR A 4 10.14 51.07 37.73
CA TYR A 4 10.02 50.04 36.68
C TYR A 4 9.28 48.82 37.29
N LEU A 5 8.32 48.25 36.55
CA LEU A 5 7.77 46.91 36.81
C LEU A 5 8.80 45.86 36.40
N PRO A 6 9.07 44.79 37.18
CA PRO A 6 9.85 43.67 36.69
C PRO A 6 9.02 42.86 35.70
N ALA A 7 9.44 42.95 34.44
CA ALA A 7 8.94 42.18 33.31
C ALA A 7 9.39 40.71 33.38
N CYS A 8 8.62 39.87 32.69
CA CYS A 8 9.03 38.61 32.08
C CYS A 8 9.43 37.44 33.01
N VAL A 9 8.43 36.68 33.45
CA VAL A 9 8.52 35.22 33.39
C VAL A 9 7.26 34.68 32.71
N LEU A 10 7.11 34.99 31.42
CA LEU A 10 6.21 34.20 30.56
C LEU A 10 7.00 32.95 30.17
N ALA A 11 6.80 31.87 30.93
CA ALA A 11 7.22 30.54 30.54
C ALA A 11 6.38 30.14 29.31
N SER A 12 6.90 30.48 28.13
CA SER A 12 6.38 30.03 26.84
C SER A 12 6.58 28.51 26.77
N ALA A 13 5.57 27.75 27.18
CA ALA A 13 5.47 26.34 26.89
C ALA A 13 5.33 26.19 25.36
N LEU A 14 6.44 25.96 24.67
CA LEU A 14 6.41 25.48 23.29
C LEU A 14 5.77 24.09 23.31
N LEU A 15 4.47 24.03 23.04
CA LEU A 15 3.79 22.80 22.65
C LEU A 15 4.35 22.42 21.28
N LEU A 16 5.42 21.64 21.27
CA LEU A 16 5.88 20.91 20.10
C LEU A 16 4.80 19.88 19.78
N THR A 17 3.75 20.28 19.06
CA THR A 17 2.89 19.33 18.35
C THR A 17 3.74 18.70 17.25
N GLY A 18 4.51 17.68 17.64
CA GLY A 18 5.22 16.83 16.71
C GLY A 18 4.19 16.16 15.81
N CYS A 19 4.16 16.53 14.54
CA CYS A 19 3.44 15.79 13.52
C CYS A 19 4.07 14.40 13.41
N ALA A 20 3.61 13.44 14.19
CA ALA A 20 3.95 12.04 13.97
C ALA A 20 3.31 11.62 12.64
N THR A 21 4.08 11.69 11.55
CA THR A 21 3.67 11.10 10.29
C THR A 21 3.60 9.59 10.51
N THR A 22 2.38 9.05 10.58
CA THR A 22 2.19 7.61 10.78
C THR A 22 2.84 6.87 9.62
N SER A 23 3.73 5.93 9.92
CA SER A 23 4.36 5.09 8.89
C SER A 23 3.29 4.46 8.00
N PRO A 24 3.45 4.44 6.67
CA PRO A 24 2.55 3.73 5.76
C PRO A 24 2.40 2.24 6.08
N TRP A 25 3.36 1.69 6.83
CA TRP A 25 3.35 0.32 7.33
C TRP A 25 2.70 0.13 8.71
N SER A 26 2.06 1.17 9.26
CA SER A 26 1.36 1.10 10.54
C SER A 26 0.35 -0.06 10.53
N GLY A 27 0.39 -0.90 11.57
CA GLY A 27 -0.45 -2.09 11.69
C GLY A 27 0.02 -3.34 10.90
N VAL A 28 1.17 -3.28 10.21
CA VAL A 28 1.75 -4.44 9.50
C VAL A 28 2.93 -5.01 10.31
N PRO A 29 2.91 -6.31 10.70
CA PRO A 29 4.02 -6.94 11.43
C PRO A 29 5.35 -6.83 10.67
N SER A 30 6.47 -6.63 11.38
CA SER A 30 7.82 -6.48 10.79
C SER A 30 8.19 -7.57 9.78
N GLN A 31 7.94 -8.83 10.13
CA GLN A 31 8.21 -9.97 9.25
C GLN A 31 7.41 -9.89 7.94
N GLU A 32 6.14 -9.48 8.03
CA GLU A 32 5.29 -9.35 6.85
C GLU A 32 5.71 -8.15 5.98
N ARG A 33 6.12 -7.03 6.60
CA ARG A 33 6.69 -5.88 5.88
C ARG A 33 7.90 -6.28 5.04
N GLN A 34 8.78 -7.11 5.62
CA GLN A 34 9.95 -7.63 4.91
C GLN A 34 9.53 -8.50 3.72
N GLN A 35 8.51 -9.35 3.88
CA GLN A 35 8.01 -10.19 2.79
C GLN A 35 7.43 -9.36 1.64
N TRP A 36 6.57 -8.38 1.94
CA TRP A 36 6.03 -7.45 0.95
C TRP A 36 7.15 -6.70 0.21
N THR A 37 8.12 -6.17 0.95
CA THR A 37 9.25 -5.43 0.37
C THR A 37 10.14 -6.34 -0.48
N THR A 38 10.36 -7.59 -0.06
CA THR A 38 11.17 -8.59 -0.79
C THR A 38 10.56 -8.92 -2.15
N ILE A 39 9.22 -8.91 -2.26
CA ILE A 39 8.54 -9.10 -3.53
C ILE A 39 8.31 -7.78 -4.28
N GLY A 40 8.98 -6.69 -3.91
CA GLY A 40 8.91 -5.41 -4.61
C GLY A 40 7.66 -4.58 -4.36
N MET A 41 6.83 -4.94 -3.38
CA MET A 41 5.60 -4.20 -3.05
C MET A 41 5.86 -3.11 -2.02
N ASN A 42 5.36 -1.91 -2.30
CA ASN A 42 5.39 -0.81 -1.34
C ASN A 42 4.28 -0.93 -0.29
N ALA A 43 4.38 -0.12 0.77
CA ALA A 43 3.45 -0.13 1.89
C ALA A 43 1.98 0.10 1.52
N TYR A 44 1.73 1.01 0.59
CA TYR A 44 0.36 1.35 0.17
C TYR A 44 -0.29 0.20 -0.58
N ALA A 45 0.44 -0.39 -1.52
CA ALA A 45 -0.01 -1.55 -2.28
C ALA A 45 -0.22 -2.76 -1.37
N ALA A 46 0.75 -3.04 -0.48
CA ALA A 46 0.65 -4.10 0.52
C ALA A 46 -0.58 -3.92 1.43
N LYS A 47 -0.84 -2.69 1.90
CA LYS A 47 -2.02 -2.39 2.72
C LYS A 47 -3.31 -2.67 1.95
N GLN A 48 -3.44 -2.20 0.71
CA GLN A 48 -4.64 -2.44 -0.11
C GLN A 48 -4.89 -3.94 -0.32
N LEU A 49 -3.85 -4.70 -0.67
CA LEU A 49 -3.93 -6.15 -0.86
C LEU A 49 -4.30 -6.86 0.44
N ARG A 50 -3.63 -6.54 1.55
CA ARG A 50 -3.92 -7.09 2.88
C ARG A 50 -5.36 -6.82 3.31
N THR A 51 -5.87 -5.61 3.10
CA THR A 51 -7.28 -5.28 3.41
C THR A 51 -8.29 -6.04 2.55
N ASN A 52 -7.85 -6.60 1.42
CA ASN A 52 -8.66 -7.46 0.54
C ASN A 52 -8.39 -8.96 0.76
N GLY A 53 -7.68 -9.33 1.83
CA GLY A 53 -7.42 -10.72 2.21
C GLY A 53 -6.21 -11.37 1.56
N PHE A 54 -5.38 -10.60 0.84
CA PHE A 54 -4.18 -11.14 0.20
C PHE A 54 -2.96 -11.04 1.13
N GLY A 55 -2.18 -12.12 1.19
CA GLY A 55 -0.85 -12.14 1.77
C GLY A 55 0.27 -12.01 0.72
N PRO A 56 1.53 -11.81 1.15
CA PRO A 56 2.68 -11.75 0.25
C PRO A 56 2.81 -12.99 -0.65
N LYS A 57 2.45 -14.17 -0.15
CA LYS A 57 2.52 -15.43 -0.90
C LYS A 57 1.54 -15.47 -2.07
N ASP A 58 0.33 -14.94 -1.88
CA ASP A 58 -0.71 -14.89 -2.92
C ASP A 58 -0.32 -13.94 -4.05
N VAL A 59 0.41 -12.86 -3.70
CA VAL A 59 0.77 -11.77 -4.61
C VAL A 59 2.10 -12.03 -5.34
N LYS A 60 3.02 -12.81 -4.75
CA LYS A 60 4.32 -13.10 -5.35
C LYS A 60 4.25 -13.55 -6.82
N PRO A 61 3.36 -14.49 -7.23
CA PRO A 61 3.25 -14.88 -8.64
C PRO A 61 2.89 -13.71 -9.55
N TRP A 62 1.96 -12.84 -9.13
CA TRP A 62 1.54 -11.67 -9.90
C TRP A 62 2.71 -10.72 -10.17
N VAL A 63 3.52 -10.45 -9.15
CA VAL A 63 4.71 -9.60 -9.31
C VAL A 63 5.76 -10.25 -10.22
N GLN A 64 5.91 -11.58 -10.17
CA GLN A 64 6.80 -12.31 -11.09
C GLN A 64 6.39 -12.18 -12.56
N TYR A 65 5.09 -12.02 -12.83
CA TYR A 65 4.55 -11.69 -14.17
C TYR A 65 4.48 -10.18 -14.45
N GLY A 66 5.13 -9.35 -13.62
CA GLY A 66 5.15 -7.89 -13.80
C GLY A 66 3.88 -7.15 -13.36
N ILE A 67 2.91 -7.86 -12.77
CA ILE A 67 1.63 -7.30 -12.34
C ILE A 67 1.75 -6.83 -10.89
N THR A 68 1.92 -5.52 -10.70
CA THR A 68 2.10 -4.90 -9.36
C THR A 68 0.92 -4.06 -8.91
N SER A 69 -0.05 -3.79 -9.81
CA SER A 69 -1.25 -3.00 -9.47
C SER A 69 -2.20 -3.81 -8.57
N PRO A 70 -2.49 -3.35 -7.32
CA PRO A 70 -3.43 -4.02 -6.44
C PRO A 70 -4.81 -4.23 -7.06
N GLN A 71 -5.31 -3.23 -7.78
CA GLN A 71 -6.62 -3.29 -8.44
C GLN A 71 -6.68 -4.39 -9.50
N VAL A 72 -5.61 -4.55 -10.29
CA VAL A 72 -5.51 -5.61 -11.30
C VAL A 72 -5.45 -6.98 -10.62
N ILE A 73 -4.57 -7.16 -9.63
CA ILE A 73 -4.46 -8.42 -8.89
C ILE A 73 -5.80 -8.83 -8.28
N ILE A 74 -6.45 -7.91 -7.56
CA ILE A 74 -7.70 -8.18 -6.85
C ILE A 74 -8.81 -8.56 -7.84
N SER A 75 -9.00 -7.77 -8.90
CA SER A 75 -10.11 -7.97 -9.84
C SER A 75 -9.96 -9.25 -10.66
N TRP A 76 -8.76 -9.52 -11.20
CA TRP A 76 -8.50 -10.70 -12.00
C TRP A 76 -8.48 -11.99 -11.17
N TYR A 77 -7.90 -11.95 -9.96
CA TYR A 77 -7.96 -13.08 -9.04
C TYR A 77 -9.41 -13.45 -8.67
N ARG A 78 -10.24 -12.45 -8.37
CA ARG A 78 -11.66 -12.68 -8.04
C ARG A 78 -12.48 -13.21 -9.21
N ALA A 79 -12.07 -12.91 -10.44
CA ALA A 79 -12.64 -13.47 -11.66
C ALA A 79 -12.12 -14.89 -11.97
N GLY A 80 -11.23 -15.45 -11.13
CA GLY A 80 -10.72 -16.81 -11.29
C GLY A 80 -9.50 -16.93 -12.20
N PHE A 81 -8.90 -15.82 -12.63
CA PHE A 81 -7.69 -15.86 -13.45
C PHE A 81 -6.44 -16.00 -12.59
N SER A 82 -5.49 -16.78 -13.11
CA SER A 82 -4.12 -16.84 -12.60
C SER A 82 -3.29 -15.65 -13.10
N ALA A 83 -2.19 -15.34 -12.39
CA ALA A 83 -1.23 -14.32 -12.80
C ALA A 83 -0.70 -14.53 -14.24
N GLU A 84 -0.45 -15.78 -14.62
CA GLU A 84 0.02 -16.14 -15.97
C GLU A 84 -1.02 -15.82 -17.04
N GLN A 85 -2.28 -16.21 -16.83
CA GLN A 85 -3.37 -15.89 -17.75
C GLN A 85 -3.53 -14.37 -17.86
N THR A 86 -3.55 -13.67 -16.73
CA THR A 86 -3.67 -12.21 -16.71
C THR A 86 -2.53 -11.55 -17.47
N SER A 87 -1.26 -11.98 -17.32
CA SER A 87 -0.15 -11.39 -18.09
C SER A 87 -0.39 -11.52 -19.60
N LYS A 88 -0.79 -12.70 -20.07
CA LYS A 88 -1.08 -12.95 -21.49
C LYS A 88 -2.20 -12.07 -22.04
N TRP A 89 -3.23 -11.81 -21.24
CA TRP A 89 -4.33 -10.93 -21.64
C TRP A 89 -3.91 -9.45 -21.65
N LEU A 90 -3.19 -9.01 -20.61
CA LEU A 90 -2.70 -7.63 -20.52
C LEU A 90 -1.67 -7.30 -21.61
N GLU A 91 -0.80 -8.25 -21.97
CA GLU A 91 0.15 -8.12 -23.09
C GLU A 91 -0.56 -7.91 -24.44
N LYS A 92 -1.78 -8.43 -24.58
CA LYS A 92 -2.64 -8.23 -25.76
C LYS A 92 -3.50 -6.96 -25.67
N GLY A 93 -3.36 -6.18 -24.59
CA GLY A 93 -4.17 -4.99 -24.34
C GLY A 93 -5.62 -5.28 -23.96
N LEU A 94 -5.94 -6.53 -23.59
CA LEU A 94 -7.30 -6.93 -23.25
C LEU A 94 -7.66 -6.56 -21.82
N THR A 95 -8.89 -6.08 -21.66
CA THR A 95 -9.50 -5.78 -20.37
C THR A 95 -9.98 -7.07 -19.69
N LEU A 96 -10.24 -6.98 -18.38
CA LEU A 96 -10.84 -8.10 -17.63
C LEU A 96 -12.16 -8.56 -18.26
N ARG A 97 -12.99 -7.62 -18.72
CA ARG A 97 -14.28 -7.92 -19.35
C ARG A 97 -14.09 -8.76 -20.61
N GLU A 98 -13.21 -8.33 -21.51
CA GLU A 98 -12.93 -9.07 -22.75
C GLU A 98 -12.34 -10.45 -22.46
N ALA A 99 -11.48 -10.58 -21.44
CA ALA A 99 -10.95 -11.89 -21.04
C ALA A 99 -12.04 -12.84 -20.51
N ILE A 100 -13.02 -12.33 -19.74
CA ILE A 100 -14.18 -13.10 -19.28
C ILE A 100 -15.02 -13.55 -20.48
N ASP A 101 -15.32 -12.64 -21.41
CA ASP A 101 -16.14 -12.93 -22.59
C ASP A 101 -15.47 -13.98 -23.52
N LEU A 102 -14.14 -14.07 -23.52
CA LEU A 102 -13.38 -15.08 -24.29
C LEU A 102 -13.25 -16.44 -23.58
N THR A 103 -13.63 -16.54 -22.31
CA THR A 103 -13.47 -17.76 -21.50
C THR A 103 -14.79 -18.33 -20.96
N THR A 104 -15.90 -17.65 -21.22
CA THR A 104 -17.27 -18.09 -20.92
C THR A 104 -17.87 -18.82 -22.12
#